data_AF-A0A3D5ANR3-F1
#
_entry.id   AF-A0A3D5ANR3-F1
#
_cell.length_a   1.000
_cell.length_b   1.000
_cell.length_c   1.000
_cell.angle_alpha   90.00
_cell.angle_beta   90.00
_cell.angle_gamma   90.00
#
_symmetry.space_group_name_H-M   'P 1'
#
loop_
_entity.id
_entity.type
_entity.pdbx_description
1 polymer ?
#
loop_
_entity_poly.entity_id
_entity_poly.type
_entity_poly.pdbx_seq_one_letter_code
_entity_poly.pdbx_strand_id
1 'polypeptide(L)'
;MGYSLFVVQPKLIRIVGGDVVRLEDAYRELAHGNRWRVVALIATLWATGIGLVLLRPGDWALVAVKAAALAGASALFWWVSWRAWPQRVFALPEELPRLQRNFRRVALAMFSLVALGFAAGVLMRG
;
A
#
# COMPACT_ATOMS: atom_id res chain seq x y z
N MET A 1 3.48 -3.33 -5.58
CA MET A 1 4.04 -3.06 -4.23
C MET A 1 5.15 -4.04 -3.84
N GLY A 2 4.98 -5.37 -3.94
CA GLY A 2 6.01 -6.34 -3.54
C GLY A 2 7.38 -6.12 -4.18
N TYR A 3 7.43 -5.91 -5.50
CA TYR A 3 8.69 -5.61 -6.21
C TYR A 3 9.40 -4.36 -5.66
N SER A 4 8.67 -3.27 -5.42
CA SER A 4 9.25 -2.05 -4.84
C SER A 4 9.82 -2.31 -3.44
N LEU A 5 9.04 -2.95 -2.56
CA LEU A 5 9.40 -3.17 -1.17
C LEU A 5 10.60 -4.12 -1.02
N PHE A 6 10.59 -5.24 -1.75
CA PHE A 6 11.55 -6.33 -1.56
C PHE A 6 12.75 -6.26 -2.49
N VAL A 7 12.65 -5.53 -3.61
CA VAL A 7 13.73 -5.46 -4.62
C VAL A 7 14.27 -4.04 -4.78
N VAL A 8 13.39 -3.06 -5.00
CA VAL A 8 13.84 -1.68 -5.30
C VAL A 8 14.39 -0.99 -4.06
N GLN A 9 13.67 -0.98 -2.94
CA GLN A 9 14.09 -0.27 -1.72
C GLN A 9 15.45 -0.77 -1.19
N PRO A 10 15.72 -2.09 -1.08
CA PRO A 10 17.03 -2.57 -0.64
C PRO A 10 18.16 -2.20 -1.58
N LYS A 11 17.91 -2.22 -2.90
CA LYS A 11 18.90 -1.80 -3.90
C LYS A 11 19.17 -0.30 -3.83
N LEU A 12 18.14 0.52 -3.63
CA LEU A 12 18.26 1.97 -3.50
C LEU A 12 19.14 2.36 -2.31
N ILE A 13 18.92 1.72 -1.15
CA ILE A 13 19.74 1.92 0.06
C ILE A 13 21.22 1.62 -0.21
N ARG A 14 21.51 0.53 -0.94
CA ARG A 14 22.88 0.15 -1.30
C ARG A 14 23.53 1.16 -2.26
N ILE A 15 22.80 1.60 -3.28
CA ILE A 15 23.29 2.55 -4.30
C ILE A 15 23.62 3.90 -3.68
N VAL A 16 22.80 4.35 -2.73
CA VAL A 16 22.94 5.65 -2.08
C VAL A 16 23.99 5.64 -0.95
N GLY A 17 24.54 4.47 -0.60
CA GLY A 17 25.67 4.38 0.34
C GLY A 17 25.36 4.84 1.77
N GLY A 18 24.09 4.84 2.18
CA GLY A 18 23.67 5.26 3.51
C GLY A 18 23.41 6.76 3.68
N ASP A 19 23.53 7.57 2.62
CA ASP A 19 23.10 8.97 2.64
C ASP A 19 21.57 9.06 2.74
N VAL A 20 21.10 9.45 3.91
CA VAL A 20 19.66 9.50 4.23
C VAL A 20 18.93 10.54 3.40
N VAL A 21 19.55 11.69 3.10
CA VAL A 21 18.92 12.77 2.35
C VAL A 21 18.72 12.36 0.90
N ARG A 22 19.78 11.85 0.27
CA ARG A 22 19.73 11.40 -1.13
C ARG A 22 18.78 10.20 -1.32
N LEU A 23 18.62 9.37 -0.29
CA LEU A 23 17.66 8.27 -0.29
C LEU A 23 16.21 8.79 -0.24
N GLU A 24 15.93 9.82 0.55
CA GLU A 24 14.62 10.45 0.61
C GLU A 24 14.23 11.16 -0.68
N ASP A 25 15.17 11.85 -1.34
CA ASP A 25 14.91 12.47 -2.65
C ASP A 25 14.55 11.42 -3.70
N ALA A 26 15.27 10.29 -3.72
CA ALA A 26 14.92 9.17 -4.59
C ALA A 26 13.53 8.59 -4.28
N TYR A 27 13.14 8.52 -3.00
CA TYR A 27 11.78 8.09 -2.63
C TYR A 27 10.71 9.11 -3.04
N ARG A 28 10.99 10.40 -2.97
CA ARG A 28 10.06 11.45 -3.42
C ARG A 28 9.83 11.37 -4.92
N GLU A 29 10.89 11.20 -5.69
CA GLU A 29 10.81 11.05 -7.15
C GLU A 29 9.99 9.81 -7.53
N LEU A 30 10.28 8.66 -6.91
CA LEU A 30 9.56 7.41 -7.15
C LEU A 30 8.08 7.48 -6.76
N ALA A 31 7.74 8.29 -5.74
CA ALA A 31 6.37 8.44 -5.25
C ALA A 31 5.57 9.52 -6.01
N HIS A 32 6.25 10.40 -6.75
CA HIS A 32 5.63 11.56 -7.38
C HIS A 32 4.54 11.14 -8.37
N GLY A 33 3.38 11.81 -8.31
CA GLY A 33 2.24 11.57 -9.20
C GLY A 33 1.51 10.22 -9.02
N ASN A 34 2.03 9.27 -8.25
CA ASN A 34 1.47 7.92 -8.20
C ASN A 34 0.15 7.83 -7.40
N ARG A 35 -0.14 8.81 -6.53
CA ARG A 35 -1.32 8.82 -5.66
C ARG A 35 -2.64 8.59 -6.40
N TRP A 36 -2.87 9.34 -7.49
CA TRP A 36 -4.14 9.29 -8.22
C TRP A 36 -4.32 8.00 -9.00
N ARG A 37 -3.23 7.40 -9.46
CA ARG A 37 -3.26 6.08 -10.11
C ARG A 37 -3.72 4.99 -9.14
N VAL A 38 -3.22 5.05 -7.89
CA VAL A 38 -3.64 4.09 -6.86
C VAL A 38 -5.07 4.34 -6.40
N VAL A 39 -5.51 5.61 -6.29
CA VAL A 39 -6.92 5.94 -6.01
C VAL A 39 -7.84 5.36 -7.08
N ALA A 40 -7.52 5.55 -8.36
CA ALA A 40 -8.29 5.00 -9.47
C ALA A 40 -8.38 3.46 -9.37
N LEU A 41 -7.25 2.79 -9.11
CA LEU A 41 -7.21 1.34 -8.92
C LEU A 41 -8.11 0.88 -7.76
N ILE A 42 -8.03 1.53 -6.60
CA ILE A 42 -8.87 1.21 -5.43
C ILE A 42 -10.35 1.40 -5.77
N ALA A 43 -10.71 2.51 -6.43
CA ALA A 43 -12.08 2.78 -6.84
C ALA A 43 -12.61 1.70 -7.80
N THR A 44 -11.81 1.28 -8.79
CA THR A 44 -12.17 0.18 -9.69
C THR A 44 -12.37 -1.13 -8.93
N LEU A 45 -11.50 -1.46 -7.97
CA LEU A 45 -11.62 -2.68 -7.17
C LEU A 45 -12.90 -2.68 -6.32
N TRP A 46 -13.27 -1.54 -5.72
CA TRP A 46 -14.54 -1.41 -4.99
C TRP A 46 -15.75 -1.54 -5.92
N ALA A 47 -15.77 -0.78 -7.02
CA ALA A 47 -16.89 -0.80 -7.97
C ALA A 47 -17.13 -2.21 -8.53
N THR A 48 -16.07 -2.88 -8.97
CA THR A 48 -16.17 -4.25 -9.51
C THR A 48 -16.50 -5.27 -8.43
N GLY A 49 -15.95 -5.15 -7.22
CA GLY A 49 -16.27 -6.01 -6.09
C GLY A 49 -17.74 -5.91 -5.68
N ILE A 50 -18.27 -4.69 -5.55
CA ILE A 50 -19.68 -4.45 -5.23
C ILE A 50 -20.58 -5.00 -6.34
N GLY A 51 -20.26 -4.72 -7.61
CA GLY A 51 -21.02 -5.25 -8.74
C GLY A 51 -21.09 -6.78 -8.75
N LEU A 52 -19.98 -7.46 -8.46
CA LEU A 52 -19.95 -8.93 -8.37
C LEU A 52 -20.80 -9.47 -7.24
N VAL A 53 -20.78 -8.83 -6.07
CA VAL A 53 -21.61 -9.24 -4.91
C VAL A 53 -23.10 -9.10 -5.23
N LEU A 54 -23.50 -8.02 -5.90
CA LEU A 54 -24.90 -7.81 -6.30
C LEU A 54 -25.37 -8.79 -7.36
N LEU A 55 -24.51 -9.14 -8.33
CA LEU A 55 -24.85 -10.05 -9.41
C LEU A 55 -24.81 -11.52 -8.98
N ARG A 56 -23.93 -11.87 -8.04
CA ARG A 56 -23.67 -13.25 -7.60
C ARG A 56 -23.56 -13.32 -6.09
N PRO A 57 -24.69 -13.27 -5.36
CA PRO A 57 -24.68 -13.53 -3.93
C PRO A 57 -24.15 -14.95 -3.67
N GLY A 58 -23.26 -15.09 -2.69
CA GLY A 58 -22.51 -16.32 -2.47
C GLY A 58 -21.98 -16.41 -1.03
N ASP A 59 -20.80 -16.99 -0.85
CA ASP A 59 -20.17 -17.11 0.48
C ASP A 59 -19.86 -15.72 1.08
N TRP A 60 -20.79 -15.25 1.90
CA TRP A 60 -20.72 -13.96 2.56
C TRP A 60 -19.55 -13.85 3.54
N ALA A 61 -19.03 -14.96 4.07
CA ALA A 61 -17.88 -14.93 4.96
C ALA A 61 -16.61 -14.57 4.20
N LEU A 62 -16.34 -15.23 3.07
CA LEU A 62 -15.19 -14.91 2.22
C LEU A 62 -15.33 -13.53 1.57
N VAL A 63 -16.54 -13.12 1.19
CA VAL A 63 -16.83 -11.75 0.73
C VAL A 63 -16.50 -10.73 1.83
N ALA A 64 -16.93 -10.96 3.07
CA ALA A 64 -16.67 -10.07 4.19
C ALA A 64 -15.17 -9.95 4.48
N VAL A 65 -14.43 -11.08 4.48
CA VAL A 65 -12.96 -11.07 4.65
C VAL A 65 -12.28 -10.26 3.54
N LYS A 66 -12.66 -10.49 2.28
CA LYS A 66 -12.11 -9.77 1.13
C LYS A 66 -12.41 -8.27 1.20
N ALA A 67 -13.64 -7.91 1.54
CA ALA A 67 -14.08 -6.53 1.69
C ALA A 67 -13.36 -5.82 2.84
N ALA A 68 -13.22 -6.48 3.99
CA ALA A 68 -12.47 -5.97 5.13
C ALA A 68 -10.99 -5.76 4.80
N ALA A 69 -10.38 -6.70 4.06
CA ALA A 69 -9.01 -6.57 3.61
C ALA A 69 -8.81 -5.38 2.65
N LEU A 70 -9.72 -5.20 1.69
CA LEU A 70 -9.70 -4.06 0.77
C LEU A 70 -9.93 -2.73 1.51
N ALA A 71 -10.87 -2.68 2.46
CA ALA A 71 -11.13 -1.52 3.30
C ALA A 71 -9.92 -1.13 4.15
N GLY A 72 -9.30 -2.11 4.82
CA GLY A 72 -8.09 -1.89 5.60
C GLY A 72 -6.94 -1.37 4.74
N ALA A 73 -6.71 -1.96 3.56
CA ALA A 73 -5.67 -1.49 2.64
C ALA A 73 -5.96 -0.08 2.12
N SER A 74 -7.23 0.24 1.85
CA SER A 74 -7.69 1.56 1.42
C SER A 74 -7.47 2.61 2.52
N ALA A 75 -7.81 2.28 3.77
CA ALA A 75 -7.63 3.17 4.92
C ALA A 75 -6.14 3.43 5.19
N LEU A 76 -5.29 2.40 5.15
CA LEU A 76 -3.85 2.57 5.27
C LEU A 76 -3.28 3.41 4.13
N PHE A 77 -3.69 3.16 2.88
CA PHE A 77 -3.28 3.97 1.73
C PHE A 77 -3.66 5.45 1.89
N TRP A 78 -4.89 5.71 2.33
CA TRP A 78 -5.39 7.06 2.60
C TRP A 78 -4.54 7.75 3.68
N TRP A 79 -4.35 7.09 4.83
CA TRP A 79 -3.53 7.62 5.91
C TRP A 79 -2.09 7.90 5.45
N VAL A 80 -1.47 6.96 4.71
CA VAL A 80 -0.11 7.17 4.18
C VAL A 80 -0.07 8.38 3.24
N SER A 81 -1.01 8.47 2.32
CA SER A 81 -0.95 9.45 1.23
C SER A 81 -1.30 10.87 1.69
N TRP A 82 -2.25 11.02 2.63
CA TRP A 82 -2.71 12.33 3.10
C TRP A 82 -2.15 12.76 4.45
N ARG A 83 -1.76 11.82 5.33
CA ARG A 83 -1.26 12.16 6.67
C ARG A 83 0.23 11.90 6.81
N ALA A 84 0.68 10.67 6.54
CA ALA A 84 2.06 10.28 6.79
C ALA A 84 3.04 10.90 5.76
N TRP A 85 2.62 11.03 4.50
CA TRP A 85 3.46 11.58 3.44
C TRP A 85 3.79 13.06 3.66
N PRO A 86 2.81 13.95 3.95
CA PRO A 86 3.15 15.33 4.32
C PRO A 86 4.08 15.41 5.54
N GLN A 87 3.86 14.60 6.58
CA GLN A 87 4.77 14.55 7.73
C GLN A 87 6.21 14.22 7.31
N ARG A 88 6.38 13.28 6.38
CA ARG A 88 7.69 12.88 5.86
C ARG A 88 8.35 13.96 5.00
N VAL A 89 7.57 14.78 4.29
CA VAL A 89 8.11 15.91 3.52
C VAL A 89 8.69 16.99 4.43
N PHE A 90 8.06 17.24 5.59
CA PHE A 90 8.47 18.27 6.55
C PHE A 90 9.34 17.74 7.71
N ALA A 91 9.71 16.46 7.69
CA ALA A 91 10.48 15.85 8.77
C ALA A 91 11.92 16.34 8.80
N LEU A 92 12.47 16.49 10.01
CA LEU A 92 13.89 16.76 10.21
C LEU A 92 14.73 15.50 9.88
N PRO A 93 16.01 15.64 9.48
CA PRO A 93 16.86 14.50 9.15
C PRO A 93 16.92 13.41 10.24
N GLU A 94 16.94 13.82 11.51
CA GLU A 94 16.94 12.95 12.69
C GLU A 94 15.63 12.17 12.88
N GLU A 95 14.51 12.64 12.34
CA GLU A 95 13.19 11.99 12.44
C GLU A 95 12.97 10.95 11.32
N LEU A 96 13.71 11.07 10.21
CA LEU A 96 13.55 10.23 9.02
C LEU A 96 13.71 8.73 9.30
N PRO A 97 14.69 8.25 10.09
CA PRO A 97 14.84 6.81 10.32
C PRO A 97 13.60 6.19 11.00
N ARG A 98 12.97 6.92 11.92
CA ARG A 98 11.74 6.46 12.60
C ARG A 98 10.58 6.42 11.61
N LEU A 99 10.42 7.45 10.80
CA LEU A 99 9.37 7.51 9.78
C LEU A 99 9.54 6.39 8.74
N GLN A 100 10.75 6.17 8.22
CA GLN A 100 11.04 5.08 7.29
C GLN A 100 10.63 3.70 7.83
N ARG A 101 10.93 3.41 9.10
CA ARG A 101 10.51 2.15 9.75
C ARG A 101 8.99 2.02 9.79
N ASN A 102 8.29 3.09 10.15
CA ASN A 102 6.82 3.11 10.17
C ASN A 102 6.23 2.91 8.77
N PHE A 103 6.76 3.59 7.77
CA PHE A 103 6.36 3.40 6.37
C PHE A 103 6.57 1.97 5.90
N ARG A 104 7.69 1.34 6.26
CA ARG A 104 7.95 -0.07 5.94
C ARG A 104 6.94 -1.01 6.60
N ARG A 105 6.58 -0.77 7.86
CA ARG A 105 5.54 -1.54 8.57
C ARG A 105 4.19 -1.41 7.88
N VAL A 106 3.79 -0.19 7.51
CA VAL A 106 2.51 0.03 6.82
C VAL A 106 2.52 -0.59 5.43
N ALA A 107 3.63 -0.49 4.69
CA ALA A 107 3.74 -1.14 3.39
C ALA A 107 3.66 -2.67 3.48
N LEU A 108 4.25 -3.28 4.52
CA LEU A 108 4.08 -4.70 4.81
C LEU A 108 2.62 -5.03 5.17
N ALA A 109 1.98 -4.25 6.03
CA ALA A 109 0.58 -4.46 6.39
C ALA A 109 -0.35 -4.38 5.17
N MET A 110 -0.18 -3.37 4.33
CA MET A 110 -0.93 -3.25 3.07
C MET A 110 -0.69 -4.44 2.14
N PHE A 111 0.57 -4.88 2.01
CA PHE A 111 0.90 -6.06 1.21
C PHE A 111 0.19 -7.32 1.74
N SER A 112 0.21 -7.55 3.05
CA SER A 112 -0.47 -8.67 3.68
C SER A 112 -1.99 -8.64 3.50
N LEU A 113 -2.61 -7.47 3.62
CA LEU A 113 -4.06 -7.31 3.39
C LEU A 113 -4.42 -7.60 1.93
N VAL A 114 -3.64 -7.12 0.96
CA VAL A 114 -3.85 -7.43 -0.45
C VAL A 114 -3.68 -8.93 -0.72
N ALA A 115 -2.65 -9.56 -0.15
CA ALA A 115 -2.43 -11.00 -0.26
C ALA A 115 -3.59 -11.82 0.33
N LEU A 116 -4.11 -11.41 1.50
CA LEU A 116 -5.29 -12.02 2.12
C LEU A 116 -6.53 -11.88 1.23
N GLY A 117 -6.80 -10.70 0.71
CA GLY A 117 -7.93 -10.47 -0.19
C GLY A 117 -7.81 -11.22 -1.52
N PHE A 118 -6.59 -11.46 -1.99
CA PHE A 118 -6.32 -12.34 -3.14
C PHE A 118 -6.60 -13.81 -2.79
N ALA A 119 -6.04 -14.32 -1.69
CA ALA A 119 -6.24 -15.69 -1.23
C ALA A 119 -7.72 -16.02 -1.01
N ALA A 120 -8.47 -15.13 -0.33
CA ALA A 120 -9.92 -15.27 -0.18
C ALA A 120 -10.62 -15.37 -1.54
N GLY A 121 -10.21 -14.57 -2.52
CA GLY A 121 -10.75 -14.62 -3.88
C GLY A 121 -10.42 -15.90 -4.64
N VAL A 122 -9.28 -16.53 -4.39
CA VAL A 122 -8.92 -17.84 -4.96
C VAL A 122 -9.78 -18.94 -4.32
N LEU A 123 -9.93 -18.91 -3.00
CA LEU A 123 -10.74 -19.88 -2.26
C LEU A 123 -12.23 -19.82 -2.64
N MET A 124 -12.77 -18.65 -2.99
CA MET A 124 -14.14 -18.51 -3.50
C MET A 124 -14.37 -19.17 -4.87
N ARG A 125 -13.31 -19.46 -5.63
CA ARG A 125 -13.40 -20.06 -6.98
C ARG A 125 -13.16 -21.58 -6.98
N GLY A 126 -12.55 -22.11 -5.92
CA GLY A 126 -12.32 -23.54 -5.74
C GLY A 126 -13.51 -24.19 -5.05
#